data_AF-A0A2S9FBJ1-F1
#
_entry.id   AF-A0A2S9FBJ1-F1
#
_cell.length_a   1.000
_cell.length_b   1.000
_cell.length_c   1.000
_cell.angle_alpha   90.00
_cell.angle_beta   90.00
_cell.angle_gamma   90.00
#
_symmetry.space_group_name_H-M   'P 1'
#
loop_
_entity.id
_entity.type
_entity.pdbx_description
1 polymer ?
#
loop_
_entity_poly.entity_id
_entity_poly.type
_entity_poly.pdbx_seq_one_letter_code
_entity_poly.pdbx_strand_id
1 'polypeptide(L)' 'MAFNNRNRSLLSLVHHSERDLHYLLDLSRDLKRAKYSGLGRQSLAGKNIALIFEKTSTRTR' A
#
# COMPACT_ATOMS: atom_id res chain seq x y z
N MET A 1 4.35 -18.32 -5.02
CA MET A 1 5.59 -17.97 -4.30
C MET A 1 5.28 -16.82 -3.36
N ALA A 2 5.51 -17.00 -2.06
CA ALA A 2 5.25 -15.96 -1.06
C ALA A 2 6.20 -14.78 -1.29
N PHE A 3 5.65 -13.64 -1.73
CA PHE A 3 6.38 -12.41 -1.91
C PHE A 3 6.23 -11.59 -0.62
N ASN A 4 7.34 -11.29 0.06
CA ASN A 4 7.31 -10.69 1.39
C ASN A 4 7.93 -9.28 1.39
N ASN A 5 7.07 -8.26 1.41
CA ASN A 5 7.45 -6.85 1.57
C ASN A 5 7.26 -6.33 3.01
N ARG A 6 7.24 -7.22 4.01
CA ARG A 6 7.12 -6.80 5.41
C ARG A 6 8.34 -5.95 5.82
N ASN A 7 8.08 -4.84 6.52
CA ASN A 7 9.08 -3.90 7.04
C ASN A 7 9.96 -3.22 5.97
N ARG A 8 9.45 -3.04 4.75
CA ARG A 8 10.15 -2.31 3.69
C ARG A 8 9.61 -0.88 3.54
N SER A 9 10.52 0.09 3.43
CA SER A 9 10.20 1.50 3.24
C SER A 9 10.11 1.86 1.75
N LEU A 10 9.04 2.54 1.35
CA LEU A 10 8.84 3.03 -0.02
C LEU A 10 9.36 4.47 -0.16
N LEU A 11 10.69 4.65 -0.27
CA LEU A 11 11.30 5.98 -0.43
C LEU A 11 11.41 6.40 -1.92
N SER A 12 11.80 5.46 -2.79
CA SER A 12 11.91 5.68 -4.23
C SER A 12 11.65 4.38 -4.98
N LEU A 13 11.12 4.49 -6.21
CA LEU A 13 10.86 3.35 -7.10
C LEU A 13 12.16 2.68 -7.57
N VAL A 14 13.28 3.41 -7.59
CA VAL A 14 14.60 2.88 -8.00
C VAL A 14 15.09 1.77 -7.06
N HIS A 15 14.66 1.78 -5.80
CA HIS A 15 15.04 0.76 -4.82
C HIS A 15 14.14 -0.49 -4.87
N HIS A 16 13.21 -0.56 -5.81
CA HIS A 16 12.24 -1.64 -5.94
C HIS A 16 12.47 -2.40 -7.26
N SER A 17 12.36 -3.72 -7.20
CA SER A 17 12.45 -4.55 -8.41
C SER A 17 11.14 -4.45 -9.21
N GLU A 18 11.19 -4.78 -10.50
CA GLU A 18 9.98 -4.83 -11.33
C GLU A 18 8.91 -5.76 -10.72
N ARG A 19 9.36 -6.88 -10.15
CA ARG A 19 8.47 -7.83 -9.46
C ARG A 19 7.78 -7.21 -8.24
N ASP A 20 8.49 -6.36 -7.48
CA ASP A 20 7.90 -5.61 -6.36
C ASP A 20 6.76 -4.72 -6.82
N LEU A 21 7.00 -4.00 -7.92
CA LEU A 21 6.05 -3.05 -8.48
C LEU A 21 4.83 -3.79 -9.03
N HIS A 22 5.02 -4.88 -9.77
CA HIS A 22 3.93 -5.72 -10.25
C HIS A 22 3.08 -6.27 -9.09
N TYR A 23 3.72 -6.73 -8.02
CA TYR A 23 3.00 -7.18 -6.83
C TYR A 23 2.16 -6.06 -6.19
N LEU A 24 2.70 -4.86 -6.06
CA LEU A 24 1.95 -3.71 -5.52
C LEU A 24 0.76 -3.31 -6.42
N LEU A 25 0.92 -3.42 -7.74
CA LEU A 25 -0.14 -3.13 -8.72
C LEU A 25 -1.28 -4.16 -8.64
N ASP A 26 -0.95 -5.44 -8.59
CA ASP A 26 -1.94 -6.52 -8.46
C ASP A 26 -2.68 -6.44 -7.12
N LEU A 27 -1.96 -6.20 -6.02
CA LEU A 27 -2.56 -6.00 -4.70
C LEU A 27 -3.52 -4.79 -4.70
N SER A 28 -3.12 -3.68 -5.31
CA SER A 28 -3.97 -2.48 -5.42
C SER A 28 -5.23 -2.74 -6.24
N ARG A 29 -5.14 -3.55 -7.31
CA ARG A 29 -6.29 -3.97 -8.11
C ARG A 29 -7.29 -4.78 -7.29
N ASP A 30 -6.80 -5.74 -6.51
CA ASP A 30 -7.65 -6.61 -5.70
C ASP A 30 -8.32 -5.86 -4.56
N LEU A 31 -7.59 -4.97 -3.87
CA LEU A 31 -8.15 -4.10 -2.83
C LEU A 31 -9.21 -3.16 -3.41
N LYS A 32 -8.98 -2.61 -4.61
CA LYS A 32 -9.97 -1.79 -5.31
C LYS A 32 -11.24 -2.60 -5.57
N ARG A 33 -11.12 -3.80 -6.15
CA ARG A 33 -12.26 -4.70 -6.41
C ARG A 33 -13.02 -5.06 -5.14
N ALA A 34 -12.32 -5.42 -4.07
CA ALA A 34 -12.93 -5.76 -2.78
C ALA A 34 -13.68 -4.58 -2.16
N LYS A 35 -13.16 -3.36 -2.32
CA LYS A 35 -13.86 -2.13 -1.91
C LYS A 35 -15.14 -1.92 -2.71
N TYR A 36 -15.11 -2.10 -4.03
CA TYR A 36 -16.29 -1.96 -4.89
C TYR A 36 -17.34 -3.04 -4.64
N SER A 37 -16.95 -4.27 -4.31
CA SER A 37 -17.87 -5.36 -4.03
C SER A 37 -18.46 -5.33 -2.63
N GLY A 38 -18.07 -4.36 -1.78
CA GLY A 38 -18.51 -4.27 -0.38
C GLY A 38 -17.95 -5.36 0.55
N LEU A 39 -17.01 -6.19 0.08
CA LEU A 39 -16.40 -7.30 0.83
C LEU A 39 -15.03 -6.93 1.43
N GLY A 40 -14.82 -5.64 1.70
CA GLY A 40 -13.56 -5.14 2.25
C GLY A 40 -13.27 -5.75 3.63
N ARG A 41 -12.24 -6.59 3.72
CA ARG A 41 -11.76 -7.13 5.00
C ARG A 41 -10.82 -6.14 5.67
N GLN A 42 -11.04 -5.86 6.96
CA GLN A 42 -10.09 -5.06 7.75
C GLN A 42 -8.82 -5.87 8.02
N SER A 43 -7.76 -5.59 7.25
CA SER A 43 -6.48 -6.29 7.37
C SER A 43 -5.51 -5.64 8.39
N LEU A 44 -5.76 -4.38 8.76
CA LEU A 44 -4.87 -3.57 9.61
C LEU A 44 -5.51 -3.16 10.95
N ALA A 45 -6.52 -3.91 11.43
CA ALA A 45 -7.13 -3.65 12.73
C ALA A 45 -6.09 -3.65 13.86
N GLY A 46 -6.12 -2.62 14.72
CA GLY A 46 -5.17 -2.46 15.83
C GLY A 46 -3.80 -1.88 15.45
N LYS A 47 -3.58 -1.46 14.20
CA LYS A 47 -2.34 -0.77 13.77
C LYS A 47 -2.58 0.73 13.63
N ASN A 48 -1.61 1.53 14.09
CA ASN A 48 -1.63 2.99 13.99
C ASN A 48 -0.62 3.49 12.96
N ILE A 49 -0.93 4.60 12.28
CA ILE A 49 -0.06 5.24 11.29
C ILE A 49 0.06 6.73 11.66
N ALA A 50 1.28 7.26 11.65
CA ALA A 50 1.55 8.69 11.80
C ALA A 50 1.80 9.32 10.42
N LEU A 51 1.13 10.44 10.13
CA LEU A 51 1.28 11.18 8.88
C LEU A 51 1.96 12.53 9.17
N ILE A 52 3.16 12.74 8.65
CA ILE A 52 3.96 13.96 8.85
C ILE A 52 4.03 14.71 7.52
N PHE A 53 3.50 15.94 7.49
CA PHE A 53 3.50 16.80 6.32
C PHE A 53 4.26 18.10 6.62
N GLU A 54 5.41 18.29 5.96
CA GLU A 54 6.13 19.56 6.02
C GLU A 54 5.46 20.64 5.15
N LYS A 55 4.87 20.22 4.02
CA LYS A 55 4.10 21.08 3.11
C LYS A 55 2.64 20.64 3.06
N THR A 56 1.73 21.59 2.94
CA THR A 56 0.30 21.31 2.89
C THR A 56 -0.05 20.57 1.60
N SER A 57 -0.67 19.39 1.73
CA SER A 57 -1.16 18.60 0.60
C SER A 57 -2.42 17.83 1.00
N THR A 58 -3.54 18.16 0.35
CA THR A 58 -4.87 17.65 0.69
C THR A 58 -5.18 16.30 0.03
N ARG A 59 -4.48 15.94 -1.04
CA ARG A 59 -4.69 14.66 -1.75
C ARG A 59 -3.90 13.50 -1.14
N THR A 60 -2.83 13.81 -0.41
CA THR A 60 -1.94 12.81 0.21
C THR A 60 -2.22 12.59 1.68
N ARG A 61 -2.85 13.55 2.36
CA ARG A 61 -3.33 13.43 3.74
C ARG A 61 -4.56 12.55 3.80
#